data_AF-A0A4S2F8C7-F1
#
_entry.id   AF-A0A4S2F8C7-F1
#
_cell.length_a   1.000
_cell.length_b   1.000
_cell.length_c   1.000
_cell.angle_alpha   90.00
_cell.angle_beta   90.00
_cell.angle_gamma   90.00
#
_symmetry.space_group_name_H-M   'P 1'
#
loop_
_entity.id
_entity.type
_entity.pdbx_description
1 polymer ?
#
loop_
_entity_poly.entity_id
_entity_poly.type
_entity_poly.pdbx_seq_one_letter_code
_entity_poly.pdbx_strand_id
1 'polypeptide(L)'
;MKQKKSSPFQWVSVETSDALAHDEDGTLLSVIQAIDEKKDWSGLKKDVYATFYLKKSARALERKKETKLTVENMRTWSKSSAFKKTVYEVEKNYEEKFTMTGLMIIMTGTMVLFFLRAVLAQTYFINFSVDAIVGAIGAVILFSNFRVKYRMIRSCTNSKDFLYMDISSFVLSALLKMMLPPNIDFTLVVLIVAYFIEKRKFKFVLDEFLRSY
;
A
#
# COMPACT_ATOMS: atom_id res chain seq x y z
N MET A 1 14.36 20.13 -1.91
CA MET A 1 13.31 19.09 -1.87
C MET A 1 13.07 18.58 -3.29
N LYS A 2 13.67 17.44 -3.68
CA LYS A 2 13.35 16.80 -4.97
C LYS A 2 11.94 16.21 -4.85
N GLN A 3 11.00 16.70 -5.65
CA GLN A 3 9.67 16.09 -5.75
C GLN A 3 9.82 14.63 -6.14
N LYS A 4 9.33 13.72 -5.29
CA LYS A 4 9.25 12.29 -5.58
C LYS A 4 8.23 12.13 -6.71
N LYS A 5 8.69 12.23 -7.97
CA LYS A 5 7.86 12.01 -9.16
C LYS A 5 7.25 10.62 -9.00
N SER A 6 5.92 10.56 -8.95
CA SER A 6 5.18 9.29 -8.99
C SER A 6 5.67 8.50 -10.20
N SER A 7 6.08 7.23 -9.99
CA SER A 7 6.38 6.33 -11.09
C SER A 7 5.20 6.32 -12.07
N PRO A 8 5.45 6.29 -13.40
CA PRO A 8 4.38 6.24 -14.40
C PRO A 8 3.60 4.93 -14.35
N PHE A 9 4.16 3.90 -13.71
CA PHE A 9 3.59 2.56 -13.57
C PHE A 9 2.85 2.42 -12.23
N GLN A 10 1.54 2.17 -12.28
CA GLN A 10 0.69 2.08 -11.07
C GLN A 10 1.00 0.89 -10.16
N TRP A 11 1.61 -0.18 -10.70
CA TRP A 11 1.88 -1.44 -9.99
C TRP A 11 3.26 -1.51 -9.33
N VAL A 12 4.14 -0.55 -9.61
CA VAL A 12 5.54 -0.54 -9.16
C VAL A 12 5.57 -0.21 -7.66
N SER A 13 6.21 -1.08 -6.88
CA SER A 13 6.46 -0.86 -5.46
C SER A 13 7.32 0.40 -5.20
N VAL A 14 7.35 0.85 -3.94
CA VAL A 14 8.14 2.06 -3.59
C VAL A 14 9.63 1.80 -3.79
N GLU A 15 10.11 0.58 -3.52
CA GLU A 15 11.51 0.16 -3.71
C GLU A 15 11.91 0.16 -5.19
N THR A 16 11.08 -0.43 -6.05
CA THR A 16 11.31 -0.44 -7.50
C THR A 16 11.19 0.96 -8.11
N SER A 17 10.31 1.82 -7.57
CA SER A 17 10.21 3.23 -7.96
C SER A 17 11.41 4.06 -7.54
N ASP A 18 12.03 3.76 -6.39
CA ASP A 18 13.22 4.45 -5.90
C ASP A 18 14.44 4.04 -6.73
N ALA A 19 14.59 2.73 -7.00
CA ALA A 19 15.60 2.21 -7.90
C ALA A 19 15.47 2.79 -9.32
N LEU A 20 14.24 2.96 -9.82
CA LEU A 20 13.99 3.60 -11.12
C LEU A 20 14.37 5.09 -11.13
N ALA A 21 14.23 5.80 -10.01
CA ALA A 21 14.65 7.19 -9.90
C ALA A 21 16.17 7.38 -9.94
N HIS A 22 16.93 6.30 -9.70
CA HIS A 22 18.38 6.23 -9.72
C HIS A 22 18.93 5.45 -10.94
N ASP A 23 18.09 5.10 -11.92
CA ASP A 23 18.50 4.41 -13.15
C ASP A 23 19.11 5.41 -14.15
N GLU A 24 20.44 5.54 -14.15
CA GLU A 24 21.16 6.44 -15.05
C GLU A 24 21.25 5.90 -16.49
N ASP A 25 21.25 4.58 -16.66
CA ASP A 25 21.45 3.91 -17.96
C ASP A 25 20.14 3.58 -18.70
N GLY A 26 18.97 3.84 -18.09
CA GLY A 26 17.65 3.54 -18.67
C GLY A 26 17.34 2.04 -18.84
N THR A 27 18.22 1.17 -18.34
CA THR A 27 18.10 -0.28 -18.49
C THR A 27 16.97 -0.82 -17.62
N LEU A 28 16.78 -0.28 -16.41
CA LEU A 28 15.66 -0.64 -15.56
C LEU A 28 14.33 -0.20 -16.16
N LEU A 29 14.28 1.01 -16.74
CA LEU A 29 13.08 1.53 -17.39
C LEU A 29 12.61 0.61 -18.52
N SER A 30 13.52 0.16 -19.39
CA SER A 30 13.19 -0.75 -20.50
C SER A 30 12.69 -2.12 -20.01
N VAL A 31 13.26 -2.64 -18.92
CA VAL A 31 12.82 -3.88 -18.27
C VAL A 31 11.42 -3.72 -17.68
N ILE A 32 11.15 -2.62 -17.00
CA ILE A 32 9.84 -2.33 -16.43
C ILE A 32 8.79 -2.15 -17.53
N GLN A 33 9.14 -1.49 -18.65
CA GLN A 33 8.26 -1.39 -19.81
C GLN A 33 7.93 -2.76 -20.42
N ALA A 34 8.94 -3.61 -20.62
CA ALA A 34 8.73 -4.97 -21.14
C ALA A 34 7.87 -5.85 -20.20
N ILE A 35 7.96 -5.62 -18.88
CA ILE A 35 7.09 -6.27 -17.90
C ILE A 35 5.68 -5.67 -17.94
N ASP A 36 5.56 -4.35 -18.15
CA ASP A 36 4.26 -3.67 -18.18
C ASP A 36 3.42 -4.07 -19.40
N GLU A 37 4.05 -4.29 -20.55
CA GLU A 37 3.40 -4.78 -21.79
C GLU A 37 2.67 -6.11 -21.59
N LYS A 38 3.02 -6.90 -20.57
CA LYS A 38 2.31 -8.13 -20.21
C LYS A 38 1.01 -7.82 -19.47
N LYS A 39 -0.03 -7.47 -20.24
CA LYS A 39 -1.36 -7.10 -19.72
C LYS A 39 -2.03 -8.18 -18.88
N ASP A 40 -1.72 -9.46 -19.12
CA ASP A 40 -2.31 -10.60 -18.40
C ASP A 40 -1.73 -10.81 -16.99
N TRP A 41 -0.71 -10.06 -16.61
CA TRP A 41 -0.04 -10.22 -15.30
C TRP A 41 -0.64 -9.27 -14.27
N SER A 42 -0.97 -9.81 -13.08
CA SER A 42 -1.32 -8.97 -11.93
C SER A 42 -0.16 -8.04 -11.57
N GLY A 43 -0.47 -6.88 -10.97
CA GLY A 43 0.57 -5.93 -10.56
C GLY A 43 1.56 -6.56 -9.59
N LEU A 44 1.08 -7.41 -8.67
CA LEU A 44 1.92 -8.19 -7.75
C LEU A 44 2.87 -9.15 -8.50
N LYS A 45 2.41 -9.78 -9.58
CA LYS A 45 3.25 -10.62 -10.45
C LYS A 45 4.36 -9.79 -11.08
N LYS A 46 4.01 -8.64 -11.66
CA LYS A 46 4.98 -7.72 -12.29
C LYS A 46 6.02 -7.24 -11.28
N ASP A 47 5.62 -6.92 -10.06
CA ASP A 47 6.49 -6.45 -8.98
C ASP A 47 7.48 -7.52 -8.50
N VAL A 48 7.06 -8.80 -8.41
CA VAL A 48 7.96 -9.93 -8.11
C VAL A 48 9.07 -10.05 -9.16
N TYR A 49 8.72 -10.00 -10.46
CA TYR A 49 9.71 -10.11 -11.53
C TYR A 49 10.65 -8.89 -11.58
N ALA A 50 10.12 -7.69 -11.35
CA ALA A 50 10.94 -6.47 -11.28
C ALA A 50 11.92 -6.52 -10.09
N THR A 51 11.45 -6.93 -8.91
CA THR A 51 12.27 -7.07 -7.69
C THR A 51 13.34 -8.15 -7.86
N PHE A 52 13.00 -9.28 -8.48
CA PHE A 52 13.97 -10.33 -8.78
C PHE A 52 15.04 -9.86 -9.78
N TYR A 53 14.63 -9.12 -10.82
CA TYR A 53 15.57 -8.54 -11.78
C TYR A 53 16.54 -7.58 -11.10
N LEU A 54 16.04 -6.66 -10.25
CA LEU A 54 16.86 -5.74 -9.46
C LEU A 54 17.91 -6.46 -8.59
N LYS A 55 17.49 -7.50 -7.87
CA LYS A 55 18.41 -8.31 -7.05
C LYS A 55 19.47 -9.00 -7.90
N LYS A 56 19.12 -9.43 -9.11
CA LYS A 56 20.04 -10.09 -10.03
C LYS A 56 21.00 -9.10 -10.69
N SER A 57 20.53 -7.93 -11.11
CA SER A 57 21.37 -6.88 -11.70
C SER A 57 22.36 -6.32 -10.67
N ALA A 58 21.95 -6.09 -9.42
CA ALA A 58 22.85 -5.69 -8.34
C ALA A 58 23.99 -6.70 -8.14
N ARG A 59 23.68 -8.00 -8.08
CA ARG A 59 24.69 -9.08 -7.96
C ARG A 59 25.57 -9.24 -9.20
N ALA A 60 25.07 -8.88 -10.37
CA ALA A 60 25.81 -8.96 -11.62
C ALA A 60 26.77 -7.77 -11.80
N LEU A 61 26.37 -6.59 -11.32
CA LEU A 61 27.20 -5.40 -11.23
C LEU A 61 28.41 -5.66 -10.32
N GLU A 62 28.19 -6.25 -9.14
CA GLU A 62 29.27 -6.69 -8.23
C GLU A 62 30.25 -7.69 -8.89
N ARG A 63 29.79 -8.44 -9.89
CA ARG A 63 30.56 -9.48 -10.60
C ARG A 63 31.06 -9.05 -11.98
N LYS A 64 30.89 -7.78 -12.36
CA LYS A 64 31.22 -7.23 -13.70
C LYS A 64 30.66 -8.06 -14.87
N LYS A 65 29.42 -8.56 -14.75
CA LYS A 65 28.72 -9.30 -15.82
C LYS A 65 27.46 -8.56 -16.27
N GLU A 66 27.27 -8.43 -17.58
CA GLU A 66 26.01 -7.91 -18.12
C GLU A 66 24.88 -8.94 -17.96
N THR A 67 23.74 -8.49 -17.43
CA THR A 67 22.54 -9.32 -17.33
C THR A 67 21.45 -8.76 -18.23
N LYS A 68 21.30 -9.34 -19.42
CA LYS A 68 20.20 -9.00 -20.34
C LYS A 68 18.93 -9.75 -19.94
N LEU A 69 17.80 -9.03 -19.96
CA LEU A 69 16.48 -9.59 -19.75
C LEU A 69 16.00 -10.25 -21.05
N THR A 70 15.80 -11.57 -21.02
CA THR A 70 15.24 -12.33 -22.15
C THR A 70 14.03 -13.12 -21.65
N VAL A 71 13.02 -13.33 -22.49
CA VAL A 71 11.79 -14.09 -22.17
C VAL A 71 12.11 -15.50 -21.65
N GLU A 72 13.15 -16.14 -22.19
CA GLU A 72 13.62 -17.46 -21.80
C GLU A 72 14.24 -17.49 -20.38
N ASN A 73 14.91 -16.39 -20.00
CA ASN A 73 15.44 -16.21 -18.65
C ASN A 73 14.31 -16.10 -17.62
N MET A 74 13.22 -15.37 -17.92
CA MET A 74 12.08 -15.24 -17.00
C MET A 74 11.42 -16.60 -16.68
N ARG A 75 11.26 -17.47 -17.69
CA ARG A 75 10.70 -18.83 -17.51
C ARG A 75 11.62 -19.74 -16.68
N THR A 76 12.93 -19.53 -16.78
CA THR A 76 13.91 -20.26 -15.97
C THR A 76 13.94 -19.73 -14.53
N TRP A 77 13.70 -18.43 -14.33
CA TRP A 77 13.70 -17.82 -13.00
C TRP A 77 12.59 -18.35 -12.12
N SER A 78 11.37 -18.52 -12.64
CA SER A 78 10.24 -19.03 -11.85
C SER A 78 10.50 -20.39 -11.20
N LYS A 79 11.39 -21.21 -11.80
CA LYS A 79 11.79 -22.53 -11.28
C LYS A 79 12.87 -22.47 -10.20
N SER A 80 13.54 -21.33 -10.02
CA SER A 80 14.66 -21.18 -9.09
C SER A 80 14.18 -21.04 -7.64
N SER A 81 14.89 -21.65 -6.70
CA SER A 81 14.68 -21.46 -5.26
C SER A 81 14.88 -19.99 -4.82
N ALA A 82 15.78 -19.26 -5.49
CA ALA A 82 16.00 -17.84 -5.24
C ALA A 82 14.79 -16.98 -5.65
N PHE A 83 14.09 -17.37 -6.70
CA PHE A 83 12.87 -16.69 -7.14
C PHE A 83 11.72 -16.96 -6.18
N LYS A 84 11.53 -18.22 -5.77
CA LYS A 84 10.55 -18.57 -4.72
C LYS A 84 10.78 -17.76 -3.45
N LYS A 85 12.04 -17.61 -2.99
CA LYS A 85 12.37 -16.75 -1.85
C LYS A 85 11.95 -15.29 -2.07
N THR A 86 12.09 -14.77 -3.29
CA THR A 86 11.69 -13.39 -3.64
C THR A 86 10.17 -13.24 -3.65
N VAL A 87 9.42 -14.26 -4.07
CA VAL A 87 7.95 -14.28 -3.99
C VAL A 87 7.49 -14.09 -2.54
N TYR A 88 8.00 -14.92 -1.61
CA TYR A 88 7.66 -14.82 -0.19
C TYR A 88 8.06 -13.49 0.45
N GLU A 89 9.22 -12.93 0.05
CA GLU A 89 9.69 -11.65 0.56
C GLU A 89 8.79 -10.49 0.11
N VAL A 90 8.41 -10.46 -1.17
CA VAL A 90 7.48 -9.46 -1.70
C VAL A 90 6.12 -9.58 -1.01
N GLU A 91 5.58 -10.78 -0.87
CA GLU A 91 4.32 -11.01 -0.15
C GLU A 91 4.37 -10.47 1.28
N LYS A 92 5.41 -10.84 2.04
CA LYS A 92 5.60 -10.37 3.42
C LYS A 92 5.69 -8.84 3.50
N ASN A 93 6.42 -8.22 2.58
CA ASN A 93 6.52 -6.75 2.51
C ASN A 93 5.16 -6.10 2.25
N TYR A 94 4.30 -6.71 1.41
CA TYR A 94 2.93 -6.25 1.20
C TYR A 94 2.06 -6.42 2.44
N GLU A 95 2.15 -7.54 3.16
CA GLU A 95 1.41 -7.76 4.41
C GLU A 95 1.81 -6.75 5.50
N GLU A 96 3.11 -6.53 5.68
CA GLU A 96 3.65 -5.58 6.66
C GLU A 96 3.21 -4.15 6.32
N LYS A 97 3.34 -3.75 5.04
CA LYS A 97 2.91 -2.43 4.58
C LYS A 97 1.41 -2.22 4.70
N PHE A 98 0.59 -3.24 4.41
CA PHE A 98 -0.86 -3.21 4.63
C PHE A 98 -1.17 -3.00 6.11
N THR A 99 -0.50 -3.77 6.98
CA THR A 99 -0.68 -3.70 8.43
C THR A 99 -0.31 -2.31 8.96
N MET A 100 0.86 -1.78 8.61
CA MET A 100 1.30 -0.45 9.04
C MET A 100 0.35 0.65 8.56
N THR A 101 -0.02 0.62 7.28
CA THR A 101 -0.91 1.65 6.71
C THR A 101 -2.31 1.57 7.32
N GLY A 102 -2.84 0.36 7.54
CA GLY A 102 -4.14 0.15 8.17
C GLY A 102 -4.18 0.65 9.61
N LEU A 103 -3.15 0.36 10.41
CA LEU A 103 -3.04 0.87 11.78
C LEU A 103 -2.93 2.40 11.81
N MET A 104 -2.16 2.99 10.90
CA MET A 104 -2.06 4.45 10.76
C MET A 104 -3.41 5.09 10.40
N ILE A 105 -4.19 4.46 9.52
CA ILE A 105 -5.56 4.90 9.18
C ILE A 105 -6.47 4.85 10.41
N ILE A 106 -6.40 3.80 11.23
CA ILE A 106 -7.19 3.72 12.46
C ILE A 106 -6.79 4.86 13.41
N MET A 107 -5.51 5.03 13.69
CA MET A 107 -5.02 6.05 14.64
C MET A 107 -5.33 7.47 14.19
N THR A 108 -5.05 7.80 12.93
CA THR A 108 -5.31 9.15 12.38
C THR A 108 -6.79 9.37 12.14
N GLY A 109 -7.52 8.31 11.80
CA GLY A 109 -8.96 8.32 11.61
C GLY A 109 -9.75 8.61 12.88
N THR A 110 -9.43 7.94 13.99
CA THR A 110 -10.06 8.23 15.29
C THR A 110 -9.79 9.66 15.73
N MET A 111 -8.55 10.15 15.55
CA MET A 111 -8.16 11.51 15.86
C MET A 111 -8.98 12.55 15.07
N VAL A 112 -9.10 12.37 13.75
CA VAL A 112 -9.90 13.24 12.88
C VAL A 112 -11.38 13.20 13.24
N LEU A 113 -11.93 12.02 13.56
CA LEU A 113 -13.32 11.88 13.99
C LEU A 113 -13.59 12.56 15.33
N PHE A 114 -12.64 12.51 16.27
CA PHE A 114 -12.75 13.20 17.56
C PHE A 114 -12.74 14.72 17.37
N PHE A 115 -11.84 15.21 16.51
CA PHE A 115 -11.80 16.61 16.14
C PHE A 115 -13.11 17.08 15.49
N LEU A 116 -13.63 16.34 14.51
CA LEU A 116 -14.91 16.66 13.87
C LEU A 116 -16.06 16.72 14.88
N ARG A 117 -16.07 15.79 15.85
CA ARG A 117 -17.07 15.79 16.92
C ARG A 117 -16.92 17.02 17.83
N ALA A 118 -15.69 17.38 18.21
CA ALA A 118 -15.40 18.55 19.04
C ALA A 118 -15.85 19.85 18.37
N VAL A 119 -15.62 19.98 17.06
CA VAL A 119 -16.12 21.12 16.26
C VAL A 119 -17.64 21.17 16.23
N LEU A 120 -18.32 20.05 16.03
CA LEU A 120 -19.78 20.00 16.02
C LEU A 120 -20.40 20.32 17.38
N ALA A 121 -19.76 19.89 18.47
CA ALA A 121 -20.20 20.16 19.83
C ALA A 121 -19.78 21.54 20.35
N GLN A 122 -18.95 22.28 19.61
CA GLN A 122 -18.32 23.54 20.06
C GLN A 122 -17.54 23.38 21.38
N THR A 123 -17.11 22.16 21.69
CA THR A 123 -16.33 21.82 22.89
C THR A 123 -14.90 21.54 22.47
N TYR A 124 -14.05 22.56 22.55
CA TYR A 124 -12.63 22.47 22.16
C TYR A 124 -11.78 21.99 23.34
N PHE A 125 -10.69 21.28 23.04
CA PHE A 125 -9.80 20.75 24.07
C PHE A 125 -8.89 21.86 24.64
N ILE A 126 -8.34 22.70 23.77
CA ILE A 126 -7.53 23.86 24.14
C ILE A 126 -8.16 25.14 23.58
N ASN A 127 -8.20 25.24 22.25
CA ASN A 127 -8.75 26.37 21.49
C ASN A 127 -9.08 25.88 20.08
N PHE A 128 -10.09 26.48 19.45
CA PHE A 128 -10.50 26.12 18.10
C PHE A 128 -9.32 26.12 17.10
N SER A 129 -8.45 27.13 17.16
CA SER A 129 -7.32 27.25 16.24
C SER A 129 -6.30 26.11 16.38
N VAL A 130 -5.98 25.70 17.62
CA VAL A 130 -4.99 24.62 17.86
C VAL A 130 -5.58 23.29 17.42
N ASP A 131 -6.81 23.01 17.83
CA ASP A 131 -7.52 21.78 17.48
C ASP A 131 -7.68 21.68 15.95
N ALA A 132 -7.94 22.79 15.26
CA ALA A 132 -8.06 22.84 13.80
C ALA A 132 -6.75 22.53 13.07
N ILE A 133 -5.61 23.03 13.56
CA ILE A 133 -4.29 22.70 12.97
C ILE A 133 -4.03 21.20 13.10
N VAL A 134 -4.26 20.66 14.30
CA VAL A 134 -4.05 19.24 14.59
C VAL A 134 -4.97 18.36 13.74
N GLY A 135 -6.26 18.70 13.66
CA GLY A 135 -7.24 18.02 12.82
C GLY A 135 -6.89 18.06 11.33
N ALA A 136 -6.41 19.20 10.82
CA ALA A 136 -5.98 19.35 9.44
C ALA A 136 -4.75 18.48 9.12
N ILE A 137 -3.73 18.48 9.99
CA ILE A 137 -2.56 17.61 9.85
C ILE A 137 -2.98 16.14 9.86
N GLY A 138 -3.84 15.75 10.81
CA GLY A 138 -4.39 14.40 10.89
C GLY A 138 -5.11 13.99 9.62
N ALA A 139 -5.93 14.88 9.04
CA ALA A 139 -6.65 14.63 7.79
C ALA A 139 -5.71 14.45 6.59
N VAL A 140 -4.64 15.25 6.49
CA VAL A 140 -3.62 15.09 5.43
C VAL A 140 -2.90 13.76 5.55
N ILE A 141 -2.52 13.36 6.76
CA ILE A 141 -1.86 12.06 7.01
C ILE A 141 -2.83 10.92 6.68
N LEU A 142 -4.09 11.01 7.12
CA LEU A 142 -5.13 10.02 6.85
C LEU A 142 -5.33 9.82 5.34
N PHE A 143 -5.51 10.92 4.59
CA PHE A 143 -5.68 10.87 3.14
C PHE A 143 -4.45 10.30 2.42
N SER A 144 -3.25 10.66 2.90
CA SER A 144 -2.00 10.11 2.36
C SER A 144 -1.91 8.61 2.56
N ASN A 145 -2.26 8.10 3.75
CA ASN A 145 -2.28 6.66 4.04
C ASN A 145 -3.34 5.92 3.23
N PHE A 146 -4.54 6.49 3.08
CA PHE A 146 -5.57 5.93 2.19
C PHE A 146 -5.07 5.80 0.75
N ARG A 147 -4.40 6.83 0.23
CA ARG A 147 -3.84 6.81 -1.12
C ARG A 147 -2.79 5.70 -1.29
N VAL A 148 -1.94 5.49 -0.29
CA VAL A 148 -0.93 4.41 -0.30
C VAL A 148 -1.59 3.04 -0.25
N LYS A 149 -2.53 2.82 0.68
CA LYS A 149 -3.29 1.57 0.81
C LYS A 149 -4.03 1.24 -0.48
N TYR A 150 -4.74 2.22 -1.06
CA TYR A 150 -5.51 2.03 -2.28
C TYR A 150 -4.63 1.72 -3.49
N ARG A 151 -3.48 2.38 -3.63
CA ARG A 151 -2.51 2.06 -4.70
C ARG A 151 -2.03 0.61 -4.60
N MET A 152 -1.70 0.17 -3.39
CA MET A 152 -1.23 -1.19 -3.15
C MET A 152 -2.31 -2.23 -3.43
N ILE A 153 -3.54 -2.01 -2.94
CA ILE A 153 -4.68 -2.91 -3.21
C ILE A 153 -4.98 -2.98 -4.71
N ARG A 154 -5.00 -1.83 -5.40
CA ARG A 154 -5.22 -1.77 -6.85
C ARG A 154 -4.18 -2.56 -7.65
N SER A 155 -2.97 -2.69 -7.11
CA SER A 155 -1.90 -3.48 -7.71
C SER A 155 -2.10 -4.99 -7.54
N CYS A 156 -2.83 -5.40 -6.49
CA CYS A 156 -3.14 -6.81 -6.21
C CYS A 156 -4.50 -7.23 -6.80
N THR A 157 -5.51 -6.36 -6.77
CA THR A 157 -6.89 -6.63 -7.20
C THR A 157 -7.57 -5.38 -7.74
N ASN A 158 -8.46 -5.54 -8.72
CA ASN A 158 -9.23 -4.43 -9.30
C ASN A 158 -10.52 -4.11 -8.51
N SER A 159 -10.76 -4.82 -7.41
CA SER A 159 -12.00 -4.69 -6.64
C SER A 159 -12.06 -3.39 -5.84
N LYS A 160 -13.14 -2.63 -6.02
CA LYS A 160 -13.45 -1.42 -5.24
C LYS A 160 -13.94 -1.72 -3.83
N ASP A 161 -14.18 -2.99 -3.50
CA ASP A 161 -14.74 -3.43 -2.23
C ASP A 161 -13.99 -2.89 -1.01
N PHE A 162 -12.65 -2.85 -1.07
CA PHE A 162 -11.84 -2.33 0.04
C PHE A 162 -12.12 -0.85 0.32
N LEU A 163 -12.35 -0.05 -0.73
CA LEU A 163 -12.69 1.36 -0.57
C LEU A 163 -14.10 1.53 0.03
N TYR A 164 -15.05 0.68 -0.35
CA TYR A 164 -16.38 0.69 0.26
C TYR A 164 -16.32 0.26 1.74
N MET A 165 -15.49 -0.71 2.11
CA MET A 165 -15.31 -1.15 3.50
C MET A 165 -14.70 -0.04 4.36
N ASP A 166 -13.66 0.62 3.86
CA ASP A 166 -13.05 1.78 4.52
C ASP A 166 -14.08 2.91 4.70
N ILE A 167 -14.74 3.37 3.62
CA ILE A 167 -15.71 4.48 3.71
C ILE A 167 -16.90 4.12 4.61
N SER A 168 -17.45 2.91 4.47
CA SER A 168 -18.59 2.49 5.29
C SER A 168 -18.22 2.37 6.77
N SER A 169 -17.02 1.91 7.10
CA SER A 169 -16.56 1.86 8.49
C SER A 169 -16.41 3.27 9.08
N PHE A 170 -15.82 4.21 8.36
CA PHE A 170 -15.71 5.61 8.81
C PHE A 170 -17.07 6.28 8.97
N VAL A 171 -17.99 6.08 8.02
CA VAL A 171 -19.35 6.61 8.09
C VAL A 171 -20.11 5.99 9.27
N LEU A 172 -20.02 4.68 9.46
CA LEU A 172 -20.65 3.98 10.59
C LEU A 172 -20.10 4.47 11.92
N SER A 173 -18.78 4.62 12.04
CA SER A 173 -18.12 5.17 13.22
C SER A 173 -18.58 6.61 13.51
N ALA A 174 -18.68 7.46 12.49
CA ALA A 174 -19.17 8.84 12.64
C ALA A 174 -20.64 8.89 13.09
N LEU A 175 -21.50 8.05 12.51
CA LEU A 175 -22.92 7.96 12.89
C LEU A 175 -23.09 7.49 14.34
N LEU A 176 -22.36 6.45 14.75
CA LEU A 176 -22.38 5.97 16.14
C LEU A 176 -21.90 7.04 17.11
N LYS A 177 -20.84 7.77 16.75
CA LYS A 177 -20.31 8.89 17.54
C LYS A 177 -21.31 10.04 17.70
N MET A 178 -22.21 10.25 16.72
CA MET A 178 -23.27 11.26 16.80
C MET A 178 -24.48 10.78 17.60
N MET A 179 -24.88 9.50 17.46
CA MET A 179 -26.08 8.96 18.09
C MET A 179 -25.87 8.55 19.56
N LEU A 180 -24.64 8.21 19.95
CA LEU A 180 -24.37 7.74 21.31
C LEU A 180 -24.03 8.90 22.27
N PRO A 181 -24.27 8.71 23.58
CA PRO A 181 -23.85 9.66 24.60
C PRO A 181 -22.34 9.92 24.53
N PRO A 182 -21.86 11.12 24.88
CA PRO A 182 -20.43 11.49 24.80
C PRO A 182 -19.49 10.54 25.54
N ASN A 183 -19.99 9.84 26.56
CA ASN A 183 -19.22 8.94 27.42
C ASN A 183 -19.03 7.54 26.83
N ILE A 184 -19.75 7.19 25.75
CA ILE A 184 -19.70 5.87 25.11
C ILE A 184 -19.02 6.02 23.75
N ASP A 185 -17.82 5.44 23.61
CA ASP A 185 -17.05 5.51 22.37
C ASP A 185 -16.73 4.13 21.79
N PHE A 186 -17.46 3.76 20.73
CA PHE A 186 -17.19 2.55 19.95
C PHE A 186 -16.41 2.82 18.65
N THR A 187 -15.99 4.07 18.40
CA THR A 187 -15.30 4.46 17.16
C THR A 187 -14.09 3.58 16.90
N LEU A 188 -13.24 3.42 17.91
CA LEU A 188 -12.01 2.63 17.82
C LEU A 188 -12.33 1.14 17.61
N VAL A 189 -13.32 0.59 18.32
CA VAL A 189 -13.73 -0.81 18.19
C VAL A 189 -14.22 -1.09 16.76
N VAL A 190 -15.07 -0.24 16.21
CA VAL A 190 -15.61 -0.39 14.85
C VAL A 190 -14.49 -0.35 13.81
N LEU A 191 -13.56 0.61 13.92
CA LEU A 191 -12.43 0.73 12.99
C LEU A 191 -11.47 -0.48 13.09
N ILE A 192 -11.23 -1.01 14.29
CA ILE A 192 -10.42 -2.23 14.48
C ILE A 192 -11.11 -3.44 13.85
N VAL A 193 -12.40 -3.63 14.07
CA VAL A 193 -13.16 -4.75 13.47
C VAL A 193 -13.14 -4.65 11.95
N ALA A 194 -13.40 -3.46 11.39
CA ALA A 194 -13.33 -3.23 9.96
C ALA A 194 -11.95 -3.60 9.39
N TYR A 195 -10.88 -3.12 10.02
CA TYR A 195 -9.51 -3.47 9.65
C TYR A 195 -9.22 -4.97 9.70
N PHE A 196 -9.70 -5.69 10.73
CA PHE A 196 -9.51 -7.13 10.81
C PHE A 196 -10.19 -7.88 9.66
N ILE A 197 -11.40 -7.47 9.28
CA ILE A 197 -12.12 -8.05 8.14
C ILE A 197 -11.35 -7.79 6.85
N GLU A 198 -10.88 -6.56 6.64
CA GLU A 198 -10.07 -6.21 5.46
C GLU A 198 -8.74 -6.95 5.41
N LYS A 199 -8.04 -7.07 6.55
CA LYS A 199 -6.80 -7.84 6.66
C LYS A 199 -7.03 -9.29 6.27
N ARG A 200 -8.13 -9.90 6.71
CA ARG A 200 -8.49 -11.27 6.33
C ARG A 200 -8.73 -11.40 4.82
N LYS A 201 -9.46 -10.46 4.22
CA LYS A 201 -9.71 -10.44 2.77
C LYS A 201 -8.42 -10.21 1.97
N PHE A 202 -7.54 -9.34 2.44
CA PHE A 202 -6.25 -9.07 1.80
C PHE A 202 -5.32 -10.29 1.84
N LYS A 203 -5.25 -10.99 2.98
CA LYS A 203 -4.49 -12.26 3.10
C LYS A 203 -4.99 -13.31 2.12
N PHE A 204 -6.31 -13.45 1.96
CA PHE A 204 -6.87 -14.38 0.99
C PHE A 204 -6.40 -14.10 -0.45
N VAL A 205 -6.35 -12.83 -0.85
CA VAL A 205 -5.82 -12.42 -2.17
C VAL A 205 -4.33 -12.73 -2.32
N LEU A 206 -3.54 -12.55 -1.26
CA LEU A 206 -2.11 -12.90 -1.27
C LEU A 206 -1.88 -14.41 -1.35
N ASP A 207 -2.64 -15.20 -0.58
CA ASP A 207 -2.57 -16.67 -0.62
C ASP A 207 -2.96 -17.22 -2.01
N GLU A 208 -3.99 -16.64 -2.63
CA GLU A 208 -4.39 -17.00 -4.00
C GLU A 208 -3.29 -16.70 -5.01
N PHE A 209 -2.59 -15.58 -4.85
CA PHE A 209 -1.43 -15.24 -5.66
C PHE A 209 -0.26 -16.23 -5.48
N LEU A 210 0.04 -16.63 -4.23
CA LEU A 210 1.07 -17.63 -3.96
C LEU A 210 0.78 -18.97 -4.63
N ARG A 211 -0.49 -19.41 -4.62
CA ARG A 211 -0.93 -20.66 -5.27
C ARG A 211 -0.74 -20.65 -6.80
N SER A 212 -0.59 -19.47 -7.40
CA SER A 212 -0.33 -19.34 -8.84
C SER A 212 1.13 -19.62 -9.26
N TYR A 213 2.03 -19.94 -8.32
CA TYR A 213 3.47 -20.17 -8.53
C TYR A 213 3.93 -21.55 -8.07
#